data_AF-A0A949Z5D7-F1
#
_entry.id   AF-A0A949Z5D7-F1
#
_cell.length_a   1.000
_cell.length_b   1.000
_cell.length_c   1.000
_cell.angle_alpha   90.00
_cell.angle_beta   90.00
_cell.angle_gamma   90.00
#
_symmetry.space_group_name_H-M   'P 1'
#
loop_
_entity.id
_entity.type
_entity.pdbx_description
1 polymer ?
#
loop_
_entity_poly.entity_id
_entity_poly.type
_entity_poly.pdbx_seq_one_letter_code
_entity_poly.pdbx_strand_id
1 'polypeptide(L)'
;ANPLHSTIFIKPMPLDTALLLSPIRRLISTIGLHPVNRESVNLGVRSGAQRLCPIGQMQNPPLTWHHDGWPALASLVRYVDVEGLET
;
A
#
# COMPACT_ATOMS: atom_id res chain seq x y z
N ALA A 1 12.35 20.43 -15.22
CA ALA A 1 12.26 19.45 -14.12
C ALA A 1 10.81 19.01 -13.99
N ASN A 2 10.51 17.72 -14.19
CA ASN A 2 9.17 17.20 -13.91
C ASN A 2 9.01 17.14 -12.38
N PRO A 3 8.04 17.84 -11.77
CA PRO A 3 7.82 17.81 -10.32
C PRO A 3 7.38 16.43 -9.78
N LEU A 4 7.25 15.42 -10.64
CA LEU A 4 6.84 14.06 -10.28
C LEU A 4 8.01 13.06 -10.16
N HIS A 5 9.25 13.46 -10.47
CA HIS A 5 10.42 12.60 -10.29
C HIS A 5 11.18 12.97 -9.01
N SER A 6 11.48 11.98 -8.16
CA SER A 6 12.24 12.12 -6.91
C SER A 6 11.71 13.18 -5.93
N THR A 7 10.42 13.49 -5.97
CA THR A 7 9.79 14.47 -5.07
C THR A 7 8.91 13.76 -4.05
N ILE A 8 9.03 14.14 -2.77
CA ILE A 8 8.24 13.60 -1.66
C ILE A 8 7.40 14.72 -1.07
N PHE A 9 6.11 14.46 -0.86
CA PHE A 9 5.21 15.36 -0.13
C PHE A 9 5.05 14.85 1.30
N ILE A 10 5.42 15.68 2.27
CA ILE A 10 5.22 15.40 3.69
C ILE A 10 3.98 16.15 4.16
N LYS A 11 3.04 15.44 4.78
CA LYS A 11 1.81 16.01 5.32
C LYS A 11 1.61 15.55 6.78
N PRO A 12 0.95 16.35 7.63
CA PRO A 12 0.49 15.89 8.92
C PRO A 12 -0.40 14.65 8.77
N MET A 13 -0.28 13.70 9.70
CA MET A 13 -1.10 12.49 9.71
C MET A 13 -2.54 12.84 10.10
N PRO A 14 -3.55 12.55 9.26
CA PRO A 14 -4.94 12.79 9.60
C PRO A 14 -5.43 11.78 10.64
N LEU A 15 -6.47 12.16 11.40
CA LEU A 15 -7.15 11.27 12.35
C LEU A 15 -7.73 10.03 11.66
N ASP A 16 -8.36 10.21 10.50
CA ASP A 16 -8.88 9.11 9.68
C ASP A 16 -8.26 9.13 8.28
N THR A 17 -7.15 8.39 8.15
CA THR A 17 -6.43 8.27 6.88
C THR A 17 -7.23 7.50 5.84
N ALA A 18 -8.02 6.50 6.26
CA ALA A 18 -8.77 5.65 5.33
C ALA A 18 -9.93 6.43 4.68
N LEU A 19 -10.62 7.27 5.46
CA LEU A 19 -11.65 8.16 4.95
C LEU A 19 -11.05 9.19 3.98
N LEU A 20 -9.92 9.82 4.36
CA LEU A 20 -9.26 10.83 3.52
C LEU A 20 -8.84 10.26 2.16
N LEU A 21 -8.32 9.03 2.14
CA LEU A 21 -7.85 8.37 0.92
C LEU A 21 -8.98 7.69 0.13
N SER A 22 -10.21 7.68 0.64
CA SER A 22 -11.35 7.03 -0.01
C SER A 22 -11.56 7.39 -1.50
N PRO A 23 -11.38 8.65 -1.96
CA PRO A 23 -11.60 9.00 -3.37
C PRO A 23 -10.59 8.36 -4.32
N ILE A 24 -9.39 8.04 -3.83
CA ILE A 24 -8.28 7.46 -4.61
C ILE A 24 -7.95 6.03 -4.19
N ARG A 25 -8.77 5.41 -3.34
CA ARG A 25 -8.51 4.10 -2.73
C ARG A 25 -8.13 3.02 -3.75
N ARG A 26 -8.74 3.06 -4.94
CA ARG A 26 -8.51 2.09 -6.03
C ARG A 26 -7.27 2.38 -6.87
N LEU A 27 -6.65 3.54 -6.68
CA LEU A 27 -5.46 4.01 -7.42
C LEU A 27 -4.17 3.83 -6.60
N ILE A 28 -4.28 3.36 -5.35
CA ILE A 28 -3.13 3.14 -4.48
C ILE A 28 -2.55 1.75 -4.75
N SER A 29 -1.38 1.70 -5.36
CA SER A 29 -0.63 0.44 -5.58
C SER A 29 0.00 -0.06 -4.27
N THR A 30 0.84 0.77 -3.65
CA THR A 30 1.66 0.38 -2.50
C THR A 30 1.56 1.41 -1.37
N ILE A 31 1.51 0.94 -0.13
CA ILE A 31 1.73 1.77 1.06
C ILE A 31 2.94 1.23 1.83
N GLY A 32 3.93 2.08 2.06
CA GLY A 32 5.04 1.81 2.95
C GLY A 32 4.64 2.05 4.42
N LEU A 33 4.98 1.12 5.31
CA LEU A 33 4.64 1.16 6.73
C LEU A 33 5.89 1.16 7.60
N HIS A 34 5.80 1.86 8.73
CA HIS A 34 6.73 1.72 9.84
C HIS A 34 6.03 2.13 11.16
N PRO A 35 6.01 1.28 12.20
CA PRO A 35 6.39 -0.14 12.17
C PRO A 35 5.43 -0.98 11.31
N VAL A 36 5.84 -2.18 10.90
CA VAL A 36 4.95 -3.16 10.27
C VAL A 36 4.34 -4.03 11.38
N ASN A 37 3.11 -3.71 11.79
CA ASN A 37 2.39 -4.45 12.81
C ASN A 37 0.91 -4.59 12.42
N ARG A 38 0.12 -5.32 13.22
CA ARG A 38 -1.30 -5.55 12.91
C ARG A 38 -2.11 -4.26 12.76
N GLU A 39 -1.82 -3.24 13.56
CA GLU A 39 -2.53 -1.96 13.51
C GLU A 39 -2.24 -1.20 12.21
N SER A 40 -0.95 -1.03 11.87
CA SER A 40 -0.53 -0.33 10.66
C SER A 40 -0.93 -1.08 9.39
N VAL A 41 -0.88 -2.42 9.41
CA VAL A 41 -1.39 -3.26 8.33
C VAL A 41 -2.90 -3.07 8.16
N ASN A 42 -3.68 -3.14 9.24
CA ASN A 42 -5.13 -2.92 9.17
C ASN A 42 -5.48 -1.53 8.62
N LEU A 43 -4.75 -0.49 9.02
CA LEU A 43 -4.93 0.86 8.47
C LEU A 43 -4.62 0.89 6.96
N GLY A 44 -3.52 0.27 6.53
CA GLY A 44 -3.13 0.19 5.12
C GLY A 44 -4.16 -0.54 4.26
N VAL A 45 -4.69 -1.66 4.76
CA VAL A 45 -5.75 -2.44 4.08
C VAL A 45 -7.02 -1.60 3.91
N ARG A 46 -7.47 -0.90 4.96
CA ARG A 46 -8.64 0.00 4.89
C ARG A 46 -8.41 1.17 3.94
N SER A 47 -7.19 1.68 3.90
CA SER A 47 -6.79 2.83 3.07
C SER A 47 -6.69 2.52 1.57
N GLY A 48 -6.70 1.25 1.16
CA GLY A 48 -6.76 0.88 -0.26
C GLY A 48 -5.54 0.19 -0.84
N ALA A 49 -4.46 0.00 -0.08
CA ALA A 49 -3.23 -0.64 -0.57
C ALA A 49 -3.47 -1.99 -1.28
N GLN A 50 -2.79 -2.23 -2.39
CA GLN A 50 -2.67 -3.57 -2.97
C GLN A 50 -1.42 -4.30 -2.44
N ARG A 51 -0.40 -3.53 -2.04
CA ARG A 51 0.82 -4.01 -1.39
C ARG A 51 1.15 -3.19 -0.15
N LEU A 52 1.54 -3.85 0.91
CA LEU A 52 2.05 -3.29 2.16
C LEU A 52 3.45 -3.82 2.40
N CYS A 53 4.41 -2.90 2.56
CA CYS A 53 5.81 -3.24 2.79
C CYS A 53 6.45 -2.30 3.81
N PRO A 54 7.62 -2.67 4.38
CA PRO A 54 8.41 -1.71 5.15
C PRO A 54 8.72 -0.45 4.33
N ILE A 55 8.74 0.71 4.99
CA ILE A 55 9.14 1.97 4.35
C ILE A 55 10.53 1.82 3.73
N GLY A 56 10.72 2.33 2.50
CA GLY A 56 11.93 2.15 1.72
C GLY A 56 11.91 0.97 0.74
N GLN A 57 10.99 0.01 0.88
CA GLN A 57 10.87 -1.14 -0.04
C GLN A 57 9.81 -0.96 -1.15
N MET A 58 9.18 0.22 -1.23
CA MET A 58 8.11 0.49 -2.19
C MET A 58 8.56 0.35 -3.65
N GLN A 59 9.83 0.68 -3.95
CA GLN A 59 10.43 0.56 -5.29
C GLN A 59 11.04 -0.83 -5.57
N ASN A 60 11.02 -1.73 -4.59
CA ASN A 60 11.55 -3.09 -4.70
C ASN A 60 10.40 -4.10 -4.50
N PRO A 61 9.47 -4.24 -5.47
CA PRO A 61 8.43 -5.26 -5.38
C PRO A 61 9.02 -6.67 -5.51
N PRO A 62 8.47 -7.67 -4.80
CA PRO A 62 8.86 -9.06 -5.00
C PRO A 62 8.43 -9.53 -6.39
N LEU A 63 9.14 -10.51 -6.94
CA LEU A 63 8.80 -11.15 -8.23
C LEU A 63 7.41 -11.80 -8.22
N THR A 64 6.89 -12.14 -7.05
CA THR A 64 5.56 -12.73 -6.85
C THR A 64 4.45 -11.69 -6.70
N TRP A 65 4.74 -10.39 -6.83
CA TRP A 65 3.73 -9.36 -6.66
C TRP A 65 2.64 -9.44 -7.74
N HIS A 66 1.39 -9.54 -7.30
CA HIS A 66 0.25 -9.82 -8.16
C HIS A 66 -0.15 -8.68 -9.11
N HIS A 67 0.47 -7.50 -9.01
CA HIS A 67 0.07 -6.32 -9.80
C HIS A 67 0.09 -6.58 -11.32
N ASP A 68 0.97 -7.48 -11.80
CA ASP A 68 1.15 -7.77 -13.23
C ASP A 68 0.45 -9.06 -13.71
N GLY A 69 -0.37 -9.71 -12.88
CA GLY A 69 -1.12 -10.90 -13.27
C GLY A 69 -1.92 -11.53 -12.13
N TRP A 70 -3.20 -11.85 -12.39
CA TRP A 70 -4.09 -12.43 -11.39
C TRP A 70 -4.57 -13.81 -11.85
N PRO A 71 -4.53 -14.85 -10.99
CA PRO A 71 -5.29 -16.07 -11.22
C PRO A 71 -6.78 -15.74 -11.43
N ALA A 72 -7.49 -16.51 -12.27
CA ALA A 72 -8.87 -16.17 -12.68
C ALA A 72 -9.82 -15.88 -11.50
N LEU A 73 -9.80 -16.74 -10.47
CA LEU A 73 -10.63 -16.55 -9.28
C LEU A 73 -10.15 -15.40 -8.40
N ALA A 74 -8.87 -15.05 -8.46
CA ALA A 74 -8.33 -13.99 -7.63
C ALA A 74 -8.99 -12.64 -7.97
N SER A 75 -9.39 -12.45 -9.23
CA SER A 75 -10.06 -11.22 -9.70
C SER A 75 -11.39 -10.92 -9.00
N LEU A 76 -11.99 -11.91 -8.32
CA LEU A 76 -13.28 -11.79 -7.64
C LEU A 76 -13.17 -11.24 -6.20
N VAL A 77 -11.96 -11.15 -5.65
CA VAL A 77 -11.74 -10.63 -4.30
C VAL A 77 -10.65 -9.57 -4.32
N ARG A 78 -10.49 -8.84 -3.21
CA ARG A 78 -9.38 -7.90 -3.05
C ARG A 78 -8.28 -8.54 -2.20
N TYR A 79 -7.17 -8.90 -2.83
CA TYR A 79 -5.94 -9.27 -2.13
C TYR A 79 -5.15 -8.04 -1.72
N VAL A 80 -4.40 -8.19 -0.63
CA VAL A 80 -3.37 -7.24 -0.20
C VAL A 80 -2.14 -8.06 0.15
N ASP A 81 -1.06 -7.87 -0.60
CA ASP A 81 0.23 -8.46 -0.30
C ASP A 81 0.83 -7.76 0.93
N VAL A 82 1.20 -8.50 1.98
CA VAL A 82 1.73 -7.95 3.23
C VAL A 82 3.13 -8.53 3.49
N GLU A 83 4.12 -7.65 3.57
CA GLU A 83 5.52 -8.01 3.82
C GLU A 83 5.98 -7.54 5.20
N GLY A 84 6.83 -8.34 5.86
CA GLY A 84 7.50 -7.94 7.10
C GLY A 84 6.59 -7.89 8.34
N LEU A 85 5.39 -8.47 8.27
CA LEU A 85 4.55 -8.65 9.45
C LEU A 85 5.14 -9.76 10.32
N GLU A 86 5.73 -9.38 11.45
CA GLU A 86 6.15 -10.33 12.48
C GLU A 86 4.88 -10.93 13.14
N THR A 87 4.89 -12.26 13.34
CA THR A 87 3.71 -13.03 13.78
C THR A 87 3.52 -12.98 15.29
#